data_AF-A0AAV6K1B6-F1
#
_entry.id   AF-A0AAV6K1B6-F1
#
_cell.length_a   1.000
_cell.length_b   1.000
_cell.length_c   1.000
_cell.angle_alpha   90.00
_cell.angle_beta   90.00
_cell.angle_gamma   90.00
#
_symmetry.space_group_name_H-M   'P 1'
#
loop_
_entity.id
_entity.type
_entity.pdbx_description
1 polymer ?
#
loop_
_entity_poly.entity_id
_entity_poly.type
_entity_poly.pdbx_seq_one_letter_code
_entity_poly.pdbx_strand_id
1 'polypeptide(L)'
;MKEALKKCHVEEFGDLQYKLQKVEEELHSLDSKAENNSITDEEKGSRRELKNEMWRLERIVERMWHQKSRVNWYLKGDINTKYFHTMASHRQRRNSLNSINVLGEPIMDPTHTGNWESQLMSLANGATKLSSILRL
;
A
#
# COMPACT_ATOMS: atom_id res chain seq x y z
N MET A 1 -26.64 -12.34 -17.00
CA MET A 1 -25.23 -12.67 -17.37
C MET A 1 -24.22 -12.46 -16.24
N LYS A 2 -24.25 -11.35 -15.48
CA LYS A 2 -23.32 -11.14 -14.34
C LYS A 2 -23.46 -12.18 -13.20
N GLU A 3 -24.67 -12.71 -12.98
CA GLU A 3 -24.94 -13.69 -11.91
C GLU A 3 -24.40 -15.09 -12.21
N ALA A 4 -24.40 -15.51 -13.48
CA ALA A 4 -23.84 -16.81 -13.88
C ALA A 4 -22.31 -16.85 -13.66
N LEU A 5 -21.62 -15.75 -14.01
CA LEU A 5 -20.18 -15.59 -13.73
C LEU A 5 -19.88 -15.60 -12.23
N LYS A 6 -20.77 -15.03 -11.40
CA LYS A 6 -20.61 -14.98 -9.95
C LYS A 6 -20.82 -16.35 -9.30
N LYS A 7 -21.72 -17.17 -9.85
CA LYS A 7 -22.03 -18.52 -9.36
C LYS A 7 -20.92 -19.52 -9.71
N CYS A 8 -20.40 -19.49 -10.94
CA CYS A 8 -19.25 -20.31 -11.35
C CYS A 8 -18.00 -20.04 -10.49
N HIS A 9 -17.76 -18.78 -10.10
CA HIS A 9 -16.57 -18.42 -9.33
C HIS A 9 -16.56 -18.92 -7.87
N VAL A 10 -17.73 -19.12 -7.26
CA VAL A 10 -17.83 -19.56 -5.85
C VAL A 10 -17.74 -21.07 -5.75
N GLU A 11 -18.39 -21.79 -6.67
CA GLU A 11 -18.36 -23.25 -6.73
C GLU A 11 -16.97 -23.77 -7.16
N GLU A 12 -16.34 -23.15 -8.16
CA GLU A 12 -14.99 -23.53 -8.60
C GLU A 12 -13.91 -23.20 -7.56
N PHE A 13 -14.05 -22.11 -6.80
CA PHE A 13 -13.06 -21.75 -5.78
C PHE A 13 -13.11 -22.70 -4.58
N GLY A 14 -14.32 -23.08 -4.14
CA GLY A 14 -14.50 -24.09 -3.11
C GLY A 14 -13.93 -25.45 -3.53
N ASP A 15 -14.16 -25.85 -4.79
CA ASP A 15 -13.61 -27.07 -5.36
C ASP A 15 -12.07 -27.03 -5.46
N LEU A 16 -11.47 -25.89 -5.82
CA LEU A 16 -10.02 -25.72 -5.84
C LEU A 16 -9.38 -25.80 -4.45
N GLN A 17 -9.98 -25.17 -3.44
CA GLN A 17 -9.48 -25.25 -2.06
C GLN A 17 -9.64 -26.65 -1.48
N TYR A 18 -10.77 -27.31 -1.75
CA TYR A 18 -10.97 -28.70 -1.36
C TYR A 18 -9.94 -29.63 -2.02
N LYS A 19 -9.69 -29.46 -3.32
CA LYS A 19 -8.65 -30.22 -4.04
C LYS A 19 -7.25 -29.98 -3.48
N LEU A 20 -6.91 -28.73 -3.16
CA LEU A 20 -5.60 -28.40 -2.57
C LEU A 20 -5.44 -29.08 -1.20
N GLN A 21 -6.45 -28.96 -0.33
CA GLN A 21 -6.46 -29.60 0.98
C GLN A 21 -6.32 -31.12 0.86
N LYS A 22 -7.03 -31.74 -0.09
CA LYS A 22 -6.94 -33.18 -0.32
C LYS A 22 -5.52 -33.62 -0.74
N VAL A 23 -4.89 -32.88 -1.65
CA VAL A 23 -3.51 -33.18 -2.09
C VAL A 23 -2.52 -32.99 -0.94
N GLU A 24 -2.73 -31.98 -0.09
CA GLU A 24 -1.91 -31.72 1.10
C GLU A 24 -2.04 -32.84 2.13
N GLU A 25 -3.25 -33.31 2.40
CA GLU A 25 -3.53 -34.46 3.28
C GLU A 25 -2.90 -35.76 2.76
N GLU A 26 -3.02 -36.02 1.45
CA GLU A 26 -2.38 -37.19 0.81
C GLU A 26 -0.85 -37.13 0.91
N LEU A 27 -0.26 -35.96 0.67
CA LEU A 27 1.18 -35.74 0.79
C LEU A 27 1.67 -35.91 2.23
N HIS A 28 0.93 -35.34 3.19
CA HIS A 28 1.23 -35.49 4.62
C HIS A 28 1.15 -36.97 5.04
N SER A 29 0.16 -37.72 4.56
CA SER A 29 0.04 -39.15 4.85
C SER A 29 1.22 -39.96 4.33
N LEU A 30 1.76 -39.60 3.16
CA LEU A 30 2.95 -40.23 2.58
C LEU A 30 4.22 -39.85 3.34
N ASP A 31 4.38 -38.58 3.71
CA ASP A 31 5.53 -38.13 4.48
C ASP A 31 5.53 -38.75 5.90
N SER A 32 4.38 -38.90 6.56
CA SER A 32 4.29 -39.62 7.85
C SER A 32 4.58 -41.12 7.73
N LYS A 33 4.23 -41.76 6.61
CA LYS A 33 4.59 -43.17 6.35
C LYS A 33 6.08 -43.32 6.08
N ALA A 34 6.68 -42.36 5.40
CA ALA A 34 8.10 -42.29 5.10
C ALA A 34 9.00 -42.14 6.33
N GLU A 35 8.50 -41.53 7.41
CA GLU A 35 9.22 -41.43 8.69
C GLU A 35 9.35 -42.81 9.38
N ASN A 36 8.42 -43.72 9.13
CA ASN A 36 8.34 -45.02 9.81
C ASN A 36 8.86 -46.20 8.97
N ASN A 37 8.90 -46.07 7.62
CA ASN A 37 9.32 -47.12 6.70
C ASN A 37 10.29 -46.59 5.63
N SER A 38 11.18 -47.45 5.12
CA SER A 38 12.01 -47.12 3.96
C SER A 38 11.15 -46.95 2.71
N ILE A 39 11.09 -45.74 2.17
CA ILE A 39 10.27 -45.36 1.01
C ILE A 39 10.73 -46.11 -0.25
N THR A 40 9.78 -46.74 -0.95
CA THR A 40 10.02 -47.37 -2.26
C THR A 40 10.18 -46.32 -3.38
N ASP A 41 10.83 -46.69 -4.49
CA ASP A 41 11.04 -45.75 -5.59
C ASP A 41 9.73 -45.36 -6.28
N GLU A 42 8.72 -46.24 -6.28
CA GLU A 42 7.36 -45.92 -6.73
C GLU A 42 6.70 -44.84 -5.86
N GLU A 43 6.81 -44.95 -4.54
CA GLU A 43 6.26 -43.95 -3.59
C GLU A 43 6.97 -42.59 -3.73
N LYS A 44 8.27 -42.57 -4.01
CA LYS A 44 9.00 -41.33 -4.32
C LYS A 44 8.49 -40.68 -5.62
N GLY A 45 8.17 -41.49 -6.63
CA GLY A 45 7.56 -41.04 -7.88
C GLY A 45 6.20 -40.39 -7.64
N SER A 46 5.33 -41.10 -6.92
CA SER A 46 3.98 -40.63 -6.57
C SER A 46 4.02 -39.35 -5.73
N ARG A 47 4.96 -39.24 -4.77
CA ARG A 47 5.17 -38.02 -3.99
C ARG A 47 5.57 -36.82 -4.85
N ARG A 48 6.41 -37.04 -5.88
CA ARG A 48 6.82 -35.97 -6.80
C ARG A 48 5.64 -35.48 -7.63
N GLU A 49 4.77 -36.38 -8.08
CA GLU A 49 3.56 -36.05 -8.84
C GLU A 49 2.56 -35.25 -7.99
N LEU A 50 2.31 -35.69 -6.75
CA LEU A 50 1.46 -34.97 -5.80
C LEU A 50 1.99 -33.57 -5.51
N LYS A 51 3.31 -33.42 -5.32
CA LYS A 51 3.93 -32.09 -5.19
C LYS A 51 3.68 -31.25 -6.44
N ASN A 52 3.95 -31.76 -7.64
CA ASN A 52 3.70 -31.01 -8.86
C ASN A 52 2.24 -30.54 -8.99
N GLU A 53 1.28 -31.38 -8.61
CA GLU A 53 -0.14 -31.03 -8.62
C GLU A 53 -0.48 -29.97 -7.57
N MET A 54 0.07 -30.07 -6.35
CA MET A 54 -0.05 -29.05 -5.32
C MET A 54 0.43 -27.68 -5.81
N TRP A 55 1.65 -27.62 -6.36
CA TRP A 55 2.23 -26.41 -6.93
C TRP A 55 1.37 -25.82 -8.06
N ARG A 56 0.75 -26.68 -8.88
CA ARG A 56 -0.17 -26.25 -9.95
C ARG A 56 -1.43 -25.60 -9.38
N LEU A 57 -2.03 -26.23 -8.36
CA LEU A 57 -3.25 -25.73 -7.69
C LEU A 57 -2.99 -24.41 -6.97
N GLU A 58 -1.89 -24.30 -6.22
CA GLU A 58 -1.47 -23.06 -5.55
C GLU A 58 -1.35 -21.90 -6.53
N ARG A 59 -0.71 -22.11 -7.69
CA ARG A 59 -0.60 -21.09 -8.75
C ARG A 59 -1.94 -20.67 -9.33
N ILE A 60 -2.93 -21.55 -9.36
CA ILE A 60 -4.29 -21.18 -9.79
C ILE A 60 -4.96 -20.31 -8.73
N VAL A 61 -4.88 -20.74 -7.46
CA VAL A 61 -5.42 -20.00 -6.31
C VAL A 61 -4.78 -18.61 -6.19
N GLU A 62 -3.47 -18.50 -6.32
CA GLU A 62 -2.73 -17.23 -6.29
C GLU A 62 -3.23 -16.28 -7.40
N ARG A 63 -3.32 -16.76 -8.64
CA ARG A 63 -3.83 -15.95 -9.77
C ARG A 63 -5.27 -15.49 -9.54
N MET A 64 -6.13 -16.36 -9.00
CA MET A 64 -7.50 -16.01 -8.62
C MET A 64 -7.51 -14.91 -7.55
N TRP A 65 -6.68 -15.02 -6.51
CA TRP A 65 -6.55 -13.97 -5.48
C TRP A 65 -6.07 -12.64 -6.05
N HIS A 66 -5.12 -12.65 -6.98
CA HIS A 66 -4.69 -11.44 -7.68
C HIS A 66 -5.83 -10.80 -8.48
N GLN A 67 -6.59 -11.60 -9.22
CA GLN A 67 -7.76 -11.10 -9.97
C GLN A 67 -8.80 -10.50 -9.04
N LYS A 68 -9.14 -11.22 -7.95
CA LYS A 68 -10.12 -10.78 -6.95
C LYS A 68 -9.67 -9.50 -6.25
N SER A 69 -8.38 -9.39 -5.92
CA SER A 69 -7.78 -8.17 -5.34
C SER A 69 -7.89 -6.98 -6.29
N ARG A 70 -7.58 -7.16 -7.58
CA ARG A 70 -7.71 -6.09 -8.61
C ARG A 70 -9.15 -5.65 -8.79
N VAL A 71 -10.08 -6.60 -8.89
CA VAL A 71 -11.51 -6.31 -8.99
C VAL A 71 -12.00 -5.58 -7.74
N ASN A 72 -11.60 -6.05 -6.56
CA ASN A 72 -11.94 -5.43 -5.29
C ASN A 72 -11.34 -4.03 -5.15
N TRP A 73 -10.12 -3.79 -5.62
CA TRP A 73 -9.50 -2.47 -5.68
C TRP A 73 -10.28 -1.51 -6.59
N TYR A 74 -10.66 -1.98 -7.78
CA TYR A 74 -11.48 -1.20 -8.72
C TYR A 74 -12.87 -0.89 -8.16
N LEU A 75 -13.54 -1.89 -7.56
CA LEU A 75 -14.88 -1.74 -6.97
C LEU A 75 -14.89 -0.91 -5.70
N LYS A 76 -13.84 -0.98 -4.88
CA LYS A 76 -13.66 -0.16 -3.67
C LYS A 76 -12.97 1.17 -3.95
N GLY A 77 -12.78 1.52 -5.23
CA GLY A 77 -12.16 2.76 -5.66
C GLY A 77 -12.80 3.95 -4.94
N ASP A 78 -11.94 4.74 -4.29
CA ASP A 78 -12.24 5.92 -3.45
C ASP A 78 -12.56 5.68 -1.96
N ILE A 79 -12.46 4.47 -1.41
CA ILE A 79 -12.50 4.29 0.06
C ILE A 79 -11.13 4.62 0.69
N ASN A 80 -10.05 4.50 -0.09
CA ASN A 80 -8.69 4.72 0.38
C ASN A 80 -8.30 6.21 0.43
N THR A 81 -9.05 7.11 -0.20
CA THR A 81 -8.81 8.56 -0.14
C THR A 81 -8.89 9.08 1.28
N LYS A 82 -9.79 8.58 2.14
CA LYS A 82 -9.82 8.99 3.55
C LYS A 82 -8.49 8.71 4.26
N TYR A 83 -7.90 7.54 4.03
CA TYR A 83 -6.59 7.18 4.60
C TYR A 83 -5.47 8.06 4.04
N PHE A 84 -5.41 8.23 2.71
CA PHE A 84 -4.39 9.06 2.06
C PHE A 84 -4.52 10.54 2.45
N HIS A 85 -5.74 11.09 2.49
CA HIS A 85 -5.99 12.47 2.94
C HIS A 85 -5.65 12.63 4.42
N THR A 86 -6.00 11.67 5.29
CA THR A 86 -5.63 11.73 6.71
C THR A 86 -4.12 11.74 6.90
N MET A 87 -3.40 10.88 6.16
CA MET A 87 -1.94 10.81 6.21
C MET A 87 -1.29 12.09 5.64
N ALA A 88 -1.82 12.63 4.55
CA ALA A 88 -1.37 13.89 3.94
C ALA A 88 -1.59 15.08 4.90
N SER A 89 -2.76 15.19 5.51
CA SER A 89 -3.07 16.22 6.51
C SER A 89 -2.19 16.09 7.75
N HIS A 90 -1.89 14.86 8.21
CA HIS A 90 -0.97 14.65 9.32
C HIS A 90 0.45 15.11 8.99
N ARG A 91 0.95 14.78 7.79
CA ARG A 91 2.24 15.26 7.30
C ARG A 91 2.28 16.77 7.16
N GLN A 92 1.21 17.38 6.63
CA GLN A 92 1.08 18.83 6.53
C GLN A 92 1.13 19.50 7.91
N ARG A 93 0.38 18.99 8.91
CA ARG A 93 0.42 19.53 10.28
C ARG A 93 1.80 19.41 10.92
N ARG A 94 2.48 18.27 10.72
CA ARG A 94 3.82 18.04 11.27
C ARG A 94 4.89 18.92 10.62
N ASN A 95 4.74 19.19 9.33
CA ASN A 95 5.72 19.93 8.54
C ASN A 95 5.35 21.42 8.37
N SER A 96 4.24 21.86 8.97
CA SER A 96 3.83 23.28 8.97
C SER A 96 4.76 24.05 9.91
N LEU A 97 5.57 24.94 9.36
CA LEU A 97 6.39 25.87 10.13
C LEU A 97 5.51 27.05 10.55
N ASN A 98 4.79 26.94 11.67
CA ASN A 98 3.84 27.99 12.06
C ASN A 98 4.50 29.35 12.38
N SER A 99 5.79 29.37 12.73
CA SER A 99 6.55 30.59 12.96
C SER A 99 8.05 30.35 12.86
N ILE A 100 8.77 31.34 12.33
CA ILE A 100 10.23 31.42 12.34
C ILE A 100 10.65 32.61 13.20
N ASN A 101 11.55 32.40 14.16
CA ASN A 101 12.10 33.47 14.98
C ASN A 101 13.30 34.09 14.27
N VAL A 102 13.23 35.37 13.92
CA VAL A 102 14.37 36.11 13.39
C VAL A 102 14.72 37.19 14.41
N LEU A 103 15.93 37.12 14.99
CA LEU A 103 16.46 38.11 15.93
C LEU A 103 15.60 38.35 17.20
N GLY A 104 14.95 37.30 17.72
CA GLY A 104 14.19 37.35 18.97
C GLY A 104 12.72 37.73 18.82
N GLU A 105 12.28 38.11 17.62
CA GLU A 105 10.87 38.36 17.31
C GLU A 105 10.25 37.16 16.57
N PRO A 106 9.10 36.63 17.04
CA PRO A 106 8.41 35.52 16.38
C PRO A 106 7.66 36.01 15.14
N ILE A 107 8.09 35.59 13.95
CA ILE A 107 7.40 35.85 12.69
C ILE A 107 6.54 34.63 12.37
N MET A 108 5.21 34.74 12.46
CA MET A 108 4.30 33.69 11.97
C MET A 108 4.33 33.62 10.44
N ASP A 109 4.25 32.40 9.90
CA ASP A 109 4.45 32.05 8.48
C ASP A 109 3.56 32.90 7.50
N PRO A 110 4.02 33.12 6.25
CA PRO A 110 3.76 34.30 5.43
C PRO A 110 2.49 34.21 4.58
N THR A 111 1.34 33.91 5.19
CA THR A 111 0.03 33.99 4.50
C THR A 111 -0.58 35.39 4.51
N HIS A 112 0.10 36.36 5.11
CA HIS A 112 -0.16 37.79 4.98
C HIS A 112 0.99 38.51 4.25
N THR A 113 1.32 38.04 3.04
CA THR A 113 2.07 38.81 2.05
C THR A 113 1.18 39.90 1.45
N GLY A 114 0.74 40.83 2.28
CA GLY A 114 -0.04 42.00 1.86
C GLY A 114 0.44 43.31 2.45
N ASN A 115 1.44 43.32 3.34
CA ASN A 115 1.80 44.55 4.03
C ASN A 115 3.26 44.67 4.49
N TRP A 116 4.14 43.75 4.08
CA TRP A 116 5.57 43.81 4.43
C TRP A 116 6.28 45.01 3.76
N GLU A 117 5.80 45.45 2.59
CA GLU A 117 6.24 46.69 1.95
C GLU A 117 5.88 47.92 2.78
N SER A 118 4.66 48.01 3.32
CA SER A 118 4.25 49.11 4.19
C SER A 118 5.02 49.12 5.52
N GLN A 119 5.36 47.94 6.05
CA GLN A 119 6.13 47.80 7.28
C GLN A 119 7.60 48.23 7.08
N LEU A 120 8.21 47.87 5.94
CA LEU A 120 9.54 48.34 5.55
C LEU A 120 9.57 49.85 5.24
N MET A 121 8.54 50.37 4.55
CA MET A 121 8.44 51.80 4.24
C MET A 121 8.20 52.65 5.49
N SER A 122 7.44 52.16 6.48
CA SER A 122 7.26 52.81 7.78
C SER A 122 8.56 52.89 8.59
N LEU A 123 9.39 51.85 8.55
CA LEU A 123 10.70 51.83 9.22
C LEU A 123 11.73 52.71 8.50
N ALA A 124 11.65 52.79 7.17
CA ALA A 124 12.54 53.62 6.35
C ALA A 124 12.24 55.13 6.45
N ASN A 125 10.99 55.52 6.76
CA ASN A 125 10.61 56.92 6.98
C ASN A 125 11.25 57.57 8.23
N GLY A 126 11.85 56.78 9.12
CA GLY A 126 12.70 57.27 10.21
C GLY A 126 14.17 57.45 9.84
N ALA A 127 14.60 57.00 8.66
CA ALA A 127 16.00 57.02 8.23
C ALA A 127 16.12 57.52 6.78
N THR A 128 15.81 58.80 6.56
CA THR A 128 16.22 59.53 5.37
C THR A 128 17.75 59.57 5.26
N LYS A 129 18.39 58.56 4.65
CA LYS A 129 19.65 58.66 3.89
C LYS A 129 20.22 57.35 3.34
N LEU A 130 19.45 56.46 2.69
CA LEU A 130 20.08 55.38 1.89
C LEU A 130 19.40 55.09 0.54
N SER A 131 18.71 56.07 -0.07
CA SER A 131 18.17 55.94 -1.43
C SER A 131 19.22 56.13 -2.56
N SER A 132 20.50 56.34 -2.24
CA SER A 132 21.53 56.62 -3.25
C SER A 132 22.49 55.46 -3.58
N ILE A 133 22.36 54.26 -3.00
CA ILE A 133 23.35 53.18 -3.22
C ILE A 133 22.83 52.00 -4.09
N LEU A 134 21.55 51.96 -4.49
CA LEU A 134 21.04 50.93 -5.41
C LEU A 134 20.48 51.50 -6.72
N ARG A 135 21.28 52.32 -7.39
CA ARG A 135 21.27 52.50 -8.85
C ARG A 135 22.70 52.64 -9.37
N LEU A 136 23.44 51.54 -9.36
CA LEU A 136 24.39 51.14 -10.40
C LEU A 136 24.35 49.61 -10.48
#